data_AF-W1IAH1-F1
#
_entry.id   AF-W1IAH1-F1
#
_cell.length_a   1.000
_cell.length_b   1.000
_cell.length_c   1.000
_cell.angle_alpha   90.00
_cell.angle_beta   90.00
_cell.angle_gamma   90.00
#
_symmetry.space_group_name_H-M   'P 1'
#
loop_
_entity.id
_entity.type
_entity.pdbx_description
1 polymer ?
#
loop_
_entity_poly.entity_id
_entity_poly.type
_entity_poly.pdbx_seq_one_letter_code
_entity_poly.pdbx_strand_id
1 'polypeptide(L)'
;NYDVSSAKGTRTNIEELDENAKYSWIKAPRWKGHAVEVGPLSRYTLAYAQGVEYVQEQVHKSVAAFNALAGTDLGAKPILQSTTGRTLARALESQYCSDMLVDDWNALIANIKAGDTATANMEKWDPSTWPK
;
A
#
# COMPACT_ATOMS: atom_id res chain seq x y z
N ASN A 1 -13.33 8.84 -28.34
CA ASN A 1 -13.14 7.95 -29.50
C ASN A 1 -12.14 6.88 -29.14
N TYR A 2 -12.62 5.73 -28.64
CA TYR A 2 -11.78 4.53 -28.54
C TYR A 2 -12.07 3.73 -29.80
N ASP A 3 -11.09 3.71 -30.69
CA ASP A 3 -11.16 2.94 -31.91
C ASP A 3 -10.80 1.49 -31.59
N VAL A 4 -11.80 0.60 -31.63
CA VAL A 4 -11.64 -0.84 -31.44
C VAL A 4 -11.56 -1.59 -32.77
N SER A 5 -11.40 -0.88 -33.89
CA SER A 5 -11.33 -1.49 -35.22
C SER A 5 -10.08 -2.34 -35.44
N SER A 6 -9.00 -2.09 -34.69
CA SER A 6 -7.78 -2.90 -34.72
C SER A 6 -7.79 -4.09 -33.75
N ALA A 7 -8.83 -4.25 -32.94
CA ALA A 7 -8.95 -5.38 -32.01
C ALA A 7 -9.28 -6.68 -32.75
N LYS A 8 -8.78 -7.81 -32.23
CA LYS A 8 -9.10 -9.15 -32.76
C LYS A 8 -10.46 -9.60 -32.26
N GLY A 9 -11.26 -10.17 -33.15
CA GLY A 9 -12.62 -10.63 -32.88
C GLY A 9 -13.68 -9.82 -33.62
N THR A 10 -14.82 -9.59 -32.99
CA THR A 10 -15.91 -8.78 -33.54
C THR A 10 -16.21 -7.59 -32.63
N ARG A 11 -16.92 -6.59 -33.16
CA ARG A 11 -17.33 -5.40 -32.39
C ARG A 11 -18.06 -5.72 -31.08
N THR A 12 -18.76 -6.86 -31.01
CA THR A 12 -19.53 -7.30 -29.85
C THR A 12 -18.87 -8.44 -29.07
N ASN A 13 -17.76 -9.00 -29.58
CA ASN A 13 -16.98 -10.05 -28.92
C ASN A 13 -15.50 -9.82 -29.22
N ILE A 14 -14.84 -9.02 -28.38
CA ILE A 14 -13.41 -8.74 -28.47
C ILE A 14 -12.66 -9.90 -27.80
N GLU A 15 -11.75 -10.53 -28.54
CA GLU A 15 -10.89 -11.61 -28.02
C GLU A 15 -9.58 -11.05 -27.48
N GLU A 16 -8.93 -10.15 -28.24
CA GLU A 16 -7.66 -9.52 -27.89
C GLU A 16 -7.67 -8.05 -28.32
N LEU A 17 -7.16 -7.16 -27.47
CA LEU A 17 -6.98 -5.74 -27.78
C LEU A 17 -5.62 -5.53 -28.47
N ASP A 18 -5.53 -4.53 -29.34
CA ASP A 18 -4.25 -4.12 -29.94
C ASP A 18 -3.37 -3.37 -28.92
N GLU A 19 -2.38 -4.09 -28.38
CA GLU A 19 -1.45 -3.55 -27.38
C GLU A 19 -0.48 -2.49 -27.92
N ASN A 20 -0.36 -2.34 -29.25
CA ASN A 20 0.44 -1.26 -29.86
C ASN A 20 -0.30 0.08 -29.86
N ALA A 21 -1.60 0.09 -29.54
CA ALA A 21 -2.47 1.26 -29.56
C ALA A 21 -2.99 1.60 -28.14
N LYS A 22 -4.14 2.28 -28.06
CA LYS A 22 -4.80 2.60 -26.79
C LYS A 22 -5.64 1.40 -26.35
N TYR A 23 -5.20 0.64 -25.35
CA TYR A 23 -5.82 -0.64 -24.97
C TYR A 23 -6.35 -0.72 -23.52
N SER A 24 -6.37 0.39 -22.77
CA SER A 24 -6.85 0.37 -21.38
C SER A 24 -7.58 1.64 -20.98
N TRP A 25 -8.58 1.46 -20.12
CA TRP A 25 -9.28 2.54 -19.42
C TRP A 25 -8.48 3.07 -18.23
N ILE A 26 -7.53 2.29 -17.72
CA ILE A 26 -6.67 2.67 -16.62
C ILE A 26 -5.54 3.54 -17.18
N LYS A 27 -5.36 4.74 -16.61
CA LYS A 27 -4.21 5.60 -16.93
C LYS A 27 -2.90 4.92 -16.56
N ALA A 28 -1.80 5.37 -17.15
CA ALA A 28 -0.45 4.86 -16.89
C ALA A 28 0.40 5.85 -16.06
N PRO A 29 0.16 6.01 -14.74
CA PRO A 29 0.96 6.91 -13.91
C PRO A 29 2.43 6.46 -13.85
N ARG A 30 3.34 7.42 -13.69
CA ARG A 30 4.79 7.20 -13.60
C ARG A 30 5.39 8.11 -12.55
N TRP A 31 6.44 7.65 -11.86
CA TRP A 31 7.25 8.48 -10.96
C TRP A 31 8.58 8.79 -11.65
N LYS A 32 8.83 10.06 -11.99
CA LYS A 32 10.02 10.49 -12.76
C LYS A 32 10.31 9.62 -14.00
N GLY A 33 9.26 9.20 -14.70
CA GLY A 33 9.35 8.32 -15.87
C GLY A 33 9.37 6.81 -15.57
N HIS A 34 9.57 6.39 -14.32
CA HIS A 34 9.59 4.98 -13.93
C HIS A 34 8.19 4.43 -13.64
N ALA A 35 7.93 3.21 -14.10
CA ALA A 35 6.82 2.40 -13.61
C ALA A 35 7.21 1.82 -12.24
N VAL A 36 6.32 1.92 -11.27
CA VAL A 36 6.59 1.52 -9.87
C VAL A 36 5.47 0.66 -9.32
N GLU A 37 5.82 -0.28 -8.45
CA GLU A 37 4.86 -1.04 -7.66
C GLU A 37 4.43 -0.25 -6.42
N VAL A 38 3.15 -0.33 -6.08
CA VAL A 38 2.56 0.24 -4.86
C VAL A 38 1.83 -0.84 -4.06
N GLY A 39 1.53 -0.53 -2.80
CA GLY A 39 0.77 -1.40 -1.90
C GLY A 39 1.57 -1.84 -0.67
N PRO A 40 1.07 -2.85 0.07
CA PRO A 40 1.68 -3.29 1.32
C PRO A 40 3.14 -3.71 1.16
N LEU A 41 3.48 -4.45 0.09
CA LEU A 41 4.86 -4.86 -0.15
C LEU A 41 5.80 -3.67 -0.35
N SER A 42 5.40 -2.65 -1.10
CA SER A 42 6.20 -1.44 -1.29
C SER A 42 6.42 -0.69 0.03
N ARG A 43 5.38 -0.55 0.85
CA ARG A 43 5.49 0.08 2.19
C ARG A 43 6.39 -0.72 3.13
N TYR A 44 6.24 -2.05 3.18
CA TYR A 44 7.10 -2.93 3.97
C TYR A 44 8.55 -2.90 3.49
N THR A 45 8.78 -2.86 2.19
CA THR A 45 10.14 -2.74 1.61
C THR A 45 10.79 -1.42 2.04
N LEU A 46 10.06 -0.31 1.97
CA LEU A 46 10.55 1.01 2.41
C LEU A 46 10.80 1.05 3.91
N ALA A 47 9.84 0.62 4.74
CA ALA A 47 9.96 0.62 6.19
C ALA A 47 11.11 -0.28 6.67
N TYR A 48 11.30 -1.45 6.05
CA TYR A 48 12.44 -2.32 6.33
C TYR A 48 13.77 -1.63 6.00
N ALA A 49 13.86 -0.96 4.84
CA ALA A 49 15.06 -0.23 4.42
C ALA A 49 15.34 1.00 5.28
N GLN A 50 14.30 1.62 5.85
CA GLN A 50 14.40 2.76 6.77
C GLN A 50 14.72 2.36 8.21
N GLY A 51 14.78 1.07 8.54
CA GLY A 51 15.10 0.62 9.89
C GLY A 51 13.93 0.67 10.86
N VAL A 52 12.68 0.58 10.39
CA VAL A 52 11.51 0.50 11.27
C VAL A 52 11.53 -0.85 11.99
N GLU A 53 11.92 -0.84 13.26
CA GLU A 53 12.21 -2.05 14.06
C GLU A 53 11.03 -3.03 14.08
N TYR A 54 9.82 -2.54 14.33
CA TYR A 54 8.60 -3.37 14.35
C TYR A 54 8.41 -4.14 13.03
N VAL A 55 8.63 -3.47 11.89
CA VAL A 55 8.52 -4.09 10.56
C VAL A 55 9.64 -5.08 10.32
N GLN A 56 10.88 -4.76 10.69
CA GLN A 56 12.02 -5.67 10.55
C GLN A 56 11.80 -6.95 11.35
N GLU A 57 11.30 -6.83 12.58
CA GLU A 57 10.99 -7.97 13.44
C GLU A 57 9.89 -8.86 12.84
N GLN A 58 8.78 -8.27 12.38
CA GLN A 58 7.71 -9.02 11.69
C GLN A 58 8.24 -9.77 10.47
N VAL A 59 9.07 -9.12 9.65
CA VAL A 59 9.67 -9.72 8.46
C VAL A 59 10.61 -10.87 8.83
N HIS A 60 11.51 -10.67 9.80
CA HIS A 60 12.46 -11.70 10.22
C HIS A 60 11.75 -12.93 10.78
N LYS A 61 10.76 -12.74 11.66
CA LYS A 61 9.94 -13.83 12.19
C LYS A 61 9.23 -14.60 11.08
N SER A 62 8.62 -13.89 10.13
CA SER A 62 7.88 -14.51 9.02
C SER A 62 8.78 -15.26 8.05
N VAL A 63 9.96 -14.72 7.75
CA VAL A 63 10.97 -15.37 6.91
C VAL A 63 11.51 -16.63 7.58
N ALA A 64 11.80 -16.57 8.88
CA ALA A 64 12.23 -17.75 9.64
C ALA A 64 11.16 -18.85 9.62
N ALA A 65 9.89 -18.49 9.84
CA ALA A 65 8.77 -19.43 9.78
C ALA A 65 8.59 -20.03 8.37
N PHE A 66 8.71 -19.21 7.33
CA PHE A 66 8.64 -19.66 5.94
C PHE A 66 9.77 -20.66 5.63
N ASN A 67 11.01 -20.31 5.98
CA ASN A 67 12.17 -21.16 5.77
C ASN A 67 12.04 -22.51 6.47
N ALA A 68 11.58 -22.52 7.72
CA ALA A 68 11.32 -23.74 8.48
C ALA A 68 10.25 -24.63 7.83
N LEU A 69 9.15 -24.04 7.32
CA LEU A 69 8.07 -24.79 6.69
C LEU A 69 8.45 -25.32 5.30
N ALA A 70 9.17 -24.52 4.52
CA ALA A 70 9.53 -24.85 3.15
C ALA A 70 10.82 -25.68 3.04
N GLY A 71 11.58 -25.84 4.14
CA GLY A 71 12.90 -26.47 4.12
C GLY A 71 13.91 -25.68 3.29
N THR A 72 13.84 -24.35 3.37
CA THR A 72 14.69 -23.44 2.58
C THR A 72 15.53 -22.55 3.50
N ASP A 73 16.58 -21.94 2.95
CA ASP A 73 17.42 -20.95 3.63
C ASP A 73 17.51 -19.67 2.78
N LEU A 74 16.37 -18.99 2.66
CA LEU A 74 16.24 -17.78 1.87
C LEU A 74 16.28 -16.54 2.76
N GLY A 75 16.91 -15.48 2.27
CA GLY A 75 16.81 -14.16 2.88
C GLY A 75 15.45 -13.49 2.64
N ALA A 76 15.21 -12.36 3.29
CA ALA A 76 13.93 -11.65 3.18
C ALA A 76 13.59 -11.20 1.74
N LYS A 77 14.58 -10.73 0.97
CA LYS A 77 14.37 -10.20 -0.38
C LYS A 77 13.73 -11.22 -1.35
N PRO A 78 14.28 -12.43 -1.57
CA PRO A 78 13.67 -13.39 -2.49
C PRO A 78 12.28 -13.86 -2.06
N ILE A 79 11.99 -13.94 -0.76
CA ILE A 79 10.66 -14.29 -0.25
C ILE A 79 9.67 -13.15 -0.51
N LEU A 80 10.06 -11.92 -0.17
CA LEU A 80 9.19 -10.74 -0.25
C LEU A 80 8.91 -10.30 -1.69
N GLN A 81 9.90 -10.36 -2.59
CA GLN A 81 9.76 -9.96 -4.00
C GLN A 81 9.10 -11.06 -4.85
N SER A 82 7.94 -11.53 -4.38
CA SER A 82 7.17 -12.61 -4.98
C SER A 82 5.67 -12.38 -4.80
N THR A 83 4.83 -13.14 -5.51
CA THR A 83 3.37 -13.11 -5.30
C THR A 83 2.98 -13.46 -3.87
N THR A 84 3.62 -14.48 -3.28
CA THR A 84 3.40 -14.87 -1.89
C THR A 84 3.87 -13.77 -0.93
N GLY A 85 5.01 -13.14 -1.22
CA GLY A 85 5.53 -12.00 -0.46
C GLY A 85 4.59 -10.80 -0.43
N ARG A 86 3.93 -10.49 -1.56
CA ARG A 86 2.86 -9.47 -1.61
C ARG A 86 1.67 -9.82 -0.70
N THR A 87 1.32 -11.10 -0.61
CA THR A 87 0.25 -11.56 0.29
C THR A 87 0.67 -11.52 1.75
N LEU A 88 1.89 -11.96 2.05
CA LEU A 88 2.46 -11.89 3.40
C LEU A 88 2.51 -10.44 3.89
N ALA A 89 3.03 -9.50 3.10
CA ALA A 89 3.11 -8.09 3.48
C ALA A 89 1.74 -7.49 3.84
N ARG A 90 0.66 -7.91 3.15
CA ARG A 90 -0.71 -7.50 3.50
C ARG A 90 -1.15 -8.02 4.87
N ALA A 91 -0.83 -9.28 5.19
CA ALA A 91 -1.16 -9.86 6.48
C ALA A 91 -0.38 -9.18 7.63
N LEU A 92 0.91 -8.93 7.42
CA LEU A 92 1.74 -8.21 8.39
C LEU A 92 1.24 -6.77 8.60
N GLU A 93 0.90 -6.06 7.51
CA GLU A 93 0.37 -4.70 7.60
C GLU A 93 -0.96 -4.66 8.35
N SER A 94 -1.82 -5.68 8.16
CA SER A 94 -3.05 -5.80 8.94
C SER A 94 -2.80 -5.94 10.44
N GLN A 95 -1.79 -6.74 10.83
CA GLN A 95 -1.40 -6.85 12.23
C GLN A 95 -0.87 -5.50 12.75
N TYR A 96 0.01 -4.86 11.98
CA TYR A 96 0.61 -3.60 12.38
C TYR A 96 -0.45 -2.50 12.57
N CYS A 97 -1.39 -2.37 11.62
CA CYS A 97 -2.49 -1.42 11.74
C CYS A 97 -3.41 -1.72 12.94
N SER A 98 -3.55 -2.99 13.33
CA SER A 98 -4.36 -3.36 14.50
C SER A 98 -3.70 -2.90 15.80
N ASP A 99 -2.38 -3.04 15.92
CA ASP A 99 -1.62 -2.56 17.07
C ASP A 99 -1.65 -1.02 17.14
N MET A 100 -1.40 -0.36 16.00
CA MET A 100 -1.48 1.11 15.91
C MET A 100 -2.87 1.65 16.26
N LEU A 101 -3.94 0.96 15.89
CA LEU A 101 -5.30 1.37 16.22
C LEU A 101 -5.54 1.38 17.74
N VAL A 102 -4.95 0.45 18.48
CA VAL A 102 -5.03 0.42 19.95
C VAL A 102 -4.26 1.59 20.55
N ASP A 103 -3.09 1.92 19.99
CA ASP A 103 -2.31 3.09 20.41
C ASP A 103 -3.08 4.40 20.17
N ASP A 104 -3.65 4.57 18.98
CA ASP A 104 -4.47 5.73 18.62
C ASP A 104 -5.70 5.86 19.53
N TRP A 105 -6.36 4.74 19.85
CA TRP A 105 -7.47 4.71 20.79
C TRP A 105 -7.05 5.16 22.19
N ASN A 106 -5.92 4.66 22.69
CA ASN A 106 -5.41 5.05 24.01
C ASN A 106 -5.04 6.55 24.05
N ALA A 107 -4.42 7.06 22.98
CA ALA A 107 -4.09 8.47 22.84
C ALA A 107 -5.36 9.35 22.83
N LEU A 108 -6.39 8.94 22.09
CA LEU A 108 -7.69 9.62 22.08
C LEU A 108 -8.31 9.70 23.48
N ILE A 109 -8.38 8.56 24.19
CA ILE A 109 -8.94 8.52 25.54
C ILE A 109 -8.11 9.35 26.53
N ALA A 110 -6.78 9.37 26.38
CA ALA A 110 -5.90 10.21 27.20
C ALA A 110 -6.17 11.71 26.98
N ASN A 111 -6.34 12.15 25.73
CA ASN A 111 -6.69 13.54 25.41
C ASN A 111 -8.02 13.95 26.03
N ILE A 112 -9.05 13.11 25.91
CA ILE A 112 -10.37 13.36 26.51
C ILE A 112 -10.26 13.47 28.04
N LYS A 113 -9.49 12.58 28.69
CA LYS A 113 -9.25 12.65 30.14
C LYS A 113 -8.49 13.92 30.57
N ALA A 114 -7.61 14.43 29.70
CA ALA A 114 -6.90 15.68 29.91
C ALA A 114 -7.77 16.93 29.63
N GLY A 115 -9.02 16.74 29.19
CA GLY A 115 -9.98 17.80 28.90
C GLY A 115 -9.96 18.29 27.45
N ASP A 116 -9.11 17.74 26.59
CA ASP A 116 -9.12 18.06 25.16
C ASP A 116 -10.18 17.21 24.44
N THR A 117 -11.23 17.90 24.00
CA THR A 117 -12.38 17.33 23.28
C THR A 117 -12.57 17.98 21.91
N ALA A 118 -11.60 18.78 21.46
CA ALA A 118 -11.67 19.44 20.18
C ALA A 118 -11.58 18.41 19.03
N THR A 119 -12.50 18.50 18.08
CA THR A 119 -12.56 17.59 16.91
C THR A 119 -12.25 18.28 15.60
N ALA A 120 -12.16 19.61 15.59
CA ALA A 120 -11.85 20.42 14.43
C ALA A 120 -10.96 21.60 14.80
N ASN A 121 -9.97 21.90 13.96
CA ASN A 121 -9.25 23.17 14.00
C ASN A 121 -10.04 24.22 13.20
N MET A 122 -10.54 25.25 13.88
CA MET A 122 -11.37 26.31 13.29
C MET A 122 -10.56 27.55 12.82
N GLU A 123 -9.23 27.58 13.03
CA GLU A 123 -8.38 28.75 12.74
C GLU A 123 -8.50 29.26 11.30
N LYS A 124 -8.68 28.36 10.33
CA LYS A 124 -8.81 28.69 8.90
C LYS A 124 -10.24 28.62 8.38
N TRP A 125 -11.21 28.34 9.25
CA TRP A 125 -12.61 28.20 8.87
C TRP A 125 -13.41 29.50 9.08
N ASP A 126 -12.91 30.41 9.91
CA ASP A 126 -13.47 31.75 10.05
C ASP A 126 -13.25 32.56 8.76
N PRO A 127 -14.30 33.05 8.07
CA PRO A 127 -14.15 33.88 6.86
C PRO A 127 -13.29 35.12 7.05
N SER A 128 -13.10 35.60 8.29
CA SER A 128 -12.21 36.71 8.60
C SER A 128 -10.73 36.38 8.42
N THR A 129 -10.34 35.09 8.39
CA THR A 129 -8.95 34.65 8.18
C THR A 129 -8.62 34.29 6.73
N TRP A 130 -9.57 34.45 5.80
CA TRP A 130 -9.37 34.13 4.39
C TRP A 130 -8.61 35.23 3.63
N PRO A 131 -7.76 34.86 2.64
CA PRO A 131 -7.15 35.85 1.74
C PRO A 131 -8.23 36.63 0.97
N LYS A 132 -8.08 37.96 0.88
CA LYS A 132 -8.91 38.83 0.04
C LYS A 132 -8.40 38.88 -1.39
#